data_AF-A0A5D2BFN2-F1
#
_entry.id   AF-A0A5D2BFN2-F1
#
_cell.length_a   1.000
_cell.length_b   1.000
_cell.length_c   1.000
_cell.angle_alpha   90.00
_cell.angle_beta   90.00
_cell.angle_gamma   90.00
#
_symmetry.space_group_name_H-M   'P 1'
#
loop_
_entity.id
_entity.type
_entity.pdbx_description
1 polymer ?
#
loop_
_entity_poly.entity_id
_entity_poly.type
_entity_poly.pdbx_seq_one_letter_code
_entity_poly.pdbx_strand_id
1 'polypeptide(L)'
;MHSPYSLGPPPNKRLDGCNCNRITSLFPSVSITDIGCNSHSEFEAGNRDYPSIPDFIFRFLPSSSPDFSQFFPFQISTSSSGEEPCYAGVPMSSIVEQGLGVGDVISLLWFKRSLPRYCTKFIEICIMLCADHGPCVSGAHNTIVTARAWKDLVSSLVSGLLTIGPRFGGAIDDAARYFKDAYDRGLTPYEFVEGMKKKGIRVPGIGHRIKRGDNRDKRVELLQLFARTNFPSVKYMEYAVQVETYTLSKANNLVLNVDGAIGSLFLDLLAGSGMFTKQEIDEIVEIGYLNGLFVLARSIGLIGHTFDQKRLKQPLYRHPWEDVLYTK
;
A
#
# COMPACT_ATOMS: atom_id res chain seq x y z
N MET A 1 1.85 21.65 -61.18
CA MET A 1 1.35 21.74 -59.79
C MET A 1 1.90 20.55 -59.01
N HIS A 2 2.98 20.75 -58.25
CA HIS A 2 3.53 19.79 -57.29
C HIS A 2 3.80 20.54 -55.99
N SER A 3 3.31 20.00 -54.87
CA SER A 3 3.46 20.57 -53.54
C SER A 3 4.77 20.12 -52.88
N PRO A 4 5.45 20.96 -52.06
CA PRO A 4 6.88 20.81 -51.79
C PRO A 4 7.26 20.69 -50.30
N TYR A 5 8.54 20.33 -50.07
CA TYR A 5 9.36 20.51 -48.86
C TYR A 5 9.29 19.48 -47.72
N SER A 6 10.31 18.60 -47.76
CA SER A 6 10.97 17.98 -46.62
C SER A 6 11.75 19.04 -45.82
N LEU A 7 11.65 19.01 -44.49
CA LEU A 7 12.48 19.79 -43.57
C LEU A 7 13.13 18.85 -42.56
N GLY A 8 14.47 18.85 -42.58
CA GLY A 8 15.34 18.13 -41.65
C GLY A 8 15.41 18.76 -40.25
N PRO A 9 16.25 18.21 -39.36
CA PRO A 9 16.29 18.62 -37.95
C PRO A 9 16.94 20.00 -37.74
N PRO A 10 16.52 20.78 -36.72
CA PRO A 10 17.08 22.10 -36.43
C PRO A 10 18.45 22.02 -35.70
N PRO A 11 19.22 23.14 -35.66
CA PRO A 11 20.68 23.11 -35.59
C PRO A 11 21.27 23.17 -34.17
N ASN A 12 22.49 22.61 -34.06
CA ASN A 12 23.42 22.76 -32.95
C ASN A 12 23.75 24.24 -32.67
N LYS A 13 23.44 24.73 -31.47
CA LYS A 13 24.07 25.94 -30.93
C LYS A 13 25.35 25.55 -30.18
N ARG A 14 26.49 25.95 -30.75
CA ARG A 14 27.75 26.09 -30.01
C ARG A 14 27.62 27.24 -29.02
N LEU A 15 28.14 27.05 -27.81
CA LEU A 15 28.75 28.12 -27.02
C LEU A 15 30.18 27.70 -26.71
N ASP A 16 31.05 28.70 -26.87
CA ASP A 16 32.48 28.61 -27.00
C ASP A 16 33.22 28.38 -25.67
N GLY A 17 34.36 27.69 -25.81
CA GLY A 17 35.66 28.07 -25.23
C GLY A 17 35.71 28.53 -23.78
N CYS A 18 36.23 27.65 -22.91
CA CYS A 18 37.24 28.09 -21.96
C CYS A 18 38.37 27.06 -21.90
N ASN A 19 39.57 27.57 -22.12
CA ASN A 19 40.85 26.87 -22.24
C ASN A 19 41.55 26.85 -20.86
N CYS A 20 42.58 26.00 -20.71
CA CYS A 20 43.47 25.80 -19.53
C CYS A 20 42.99 24.69 -18.56
N ASN A 21 43.78 23.69 -18.14
CA ASN A 21 45.22 23.45 -18.25
C ASN A 21 45.52 21.94 -18.17
N ARG A 22 46.61 21.58 -18.84
CA ARG A 22 47.25 20.26 -18.89
C ARG A 22 48.07 20.03 -17.61
N ILE A 23 47.85 18.92 -16.89
CA ILE A 23 48.88 18.30 -16.02
C ILE A 23 48.78 16.78 -16.19
N THR A 24 49.81 16.19 -16.80
CA THR A 24 50.17 14.76 -16.87
C THR A 24 50.70 14.30 -15.50
N SER A 25 50.20 13.25 -14.85
CA SER A 25 50.47 11.78 -14.98
C SER A 25 50.96 11.27 -13.61
N LEU A 26 50.61 10.03 -13.20
CA LEU A 26 51.53 9.02 -12.59
C LEU A 26 50.75 7.77 -12.06
N PHE A 27 50.88 6.66 -12.83
CA PHE A 27 50.80 5.22 -12.45
C PHE A 27 49.44 4.51 -12.21
N PRO A 28 49.35 3.16 -12.39
CA PRO A 28 49.22 2.50 -13.69
C PRO A 28 47.99 1.57 -13.78
N SER A 29 47.59 1.26 -15.01
CA SER A 29 46.56 0.29 -15.38
C SER A 29 46.92 -1.14 -14.96
N VAL A 30 46.04 -1.78 -14.20
CA VAL A 30 46.03 -3.25 -14.06
C VAL A 30 44.87 -3.79 -14.91
N SER A 31 45.24 -4.57 -15.91
CA SER A 31 44.35 -5.37 -16.77
C SER A 31 43.74 -6.52 -15.96
N ILE A 32 42.41 -6.58 -15.91
CA ILE A 32 41.68 -7.78 -15.46
C ILE A 32 41.55 -8.70 -16.68
N THR A 33 42.19 -9.86 -16.60
CA THR A 33 42.15 -10.94 -17.59
C THR A 33 40.84 -11.71 -17.53
N ASP A 34 40.28 -12.02 -18.71
CA ASP A 34 39.28 -13.06 -18.92
C ASP A 34 39.89 -14.44 -18.66
N ILE A 35 39.24 -15.26 -17.81
CA ILE A 35 39.40 -16.72 -17.81
C ILE A 35 38.04 -17.36 -17.55
N GLY A 36 37.58 -18.15 -18.52
CA GLY A 36 36.37 -18.94 -18.43
C GLY A 36 36.56 -20.32 -17.79
N CYS A 37 35.41 -20.98 -17.62
CA CYS A 37 35.16 -22.43 -17.59
C CYS A 37 35.74 -23.30 -16.45
N ASN A 38 34.77 -23.82 -15.67
CA ASN A 38 34.63 -25.17 -15.12
C ASN A 38 35.81 -25.83 -14.39
N SER A 39 35.60 -26.07 -13.08
CA SER A 39 36.07 -27.29 -12.42
C SER A 39 35.12 -27.66 -11.28
N HIS A 40 34.47 -28.83 -11.41
CA HIS A 40 33.89 -29.56 -10.29
C HIS A 40 34.99 -29.94 -9.30
N SER A 41 34.75 -29.74 -8.00
CA SER A 41 35.46 -30.45 -6.94
C SER A 41 34.49 -30.65 -5.78
N GLU A 42 34.19 -31.92 -5.48
CA GLU A 42 33.50 -32.36 -4.27
C GLU A 42 34.32 -31.99 -3.04
N PHE A 43 33.66 -31.44 -2.02
CA PHE A 43 34.27 -31.18 -0.72
C PHE A 43 33.47 -31.94 0.34
N GLU A 44 34.04 -33.04 0.84
CA GLU A 44 33.59 -33.75 2.02
C GLU A 44 33.78 -32.85 3.25
N ALA A 45 32.70 -32.58 3.96
CA ALA A 45 32.73 -31.90 5.25
C ALA A 45 32.62 -32.94 6.38
N GLY A 46 33.68 -33.04 7.18
CA GLY A 46 33.75 -33.92 8.34
C GLY A 46 32.75 -33.57 9.43
N ASN A 47 32.17 -34.63 10.00
CA ASN A 47 31.27 -34.64 11.15
C ASN A 47 31.84 -33.85 12.34
N ARG A 48 31.06 -32.87 12.83
CA ARG A 48 31.07 -32.47 14.24
C ARG A 48 29.70 -32.77 14.82
N ASP A 49 29.70 -33.71 15.75
CA ASP A 49 28.55 -34.18 16.52
C ASP A 49 27.93 -33.03 17.33
N TYR A 50 26.67 -32.73 17.03
CA TYR A 50 25.74 -32.09 17.95
C TYR A 50 24.82 -33.17 18.51
N PRO A 51 24.53 -33.18 19.82
CA PRO A 51 23.78 -34.26 20.44
C PRO A 51 22.39 -34.39 19.81
N SER A 52 22.08 -35.61 19.38
CA SER A 52 20.75 -36.01 18.95
C SER A 52 19.78 -35.79 20.11
N ILE A 53 18.74 -35.00 19.85
CA ILE A 53 17.61 -34.82 20.77
C ILE A 53 17.02 -36.22 20.99
N PRO A 54 16.97 -36.74 22.24
CA PRO A 54 16.54 -38.11 22.49
C PRO A 54 15.09 -38.29 22.08
N ASP A 55 14.82 -39.46 21.48
CA ASP A 55 13.51 -40.07 21.37
C ASP A 55 12.73 -39.92 22.68
N PHE A 56 11.76 -39.00 22.68
CA PHE A 56 10.58 -39.13 23.52
C PHE A 56 9.41 -39.57 22.65
N ILE A 57 9.69 -40.58 21.82
CA ILE A 57 8.72 -41.33 21.05
C ILE A 57 8.21 -42.47 21.93
N PHE A 58 6.89 -42.51 22.12
CA PHE A 58 6.10 -43.61 22.69
C PHE A 58 6.43 -44.06 24.11
N ARG A 59 5.84 -43.39 25.09
CA ARG A 59 5.28 -44.06 26.29
C ARG A 59 4.34 -43.11 26.98
N PHE A 60 3.10 -43.06 26.50
CA PHE A 60 1.84 -42.84 27.23
C PHE A 60 0.76 -42.63 26.16
N LEU A 61 0.39 -43.74 25.50
CA LEU A 61 -0.99 -43.90 25.09
C LEU A 61 -1.74 -44.37 26.35
N PRO A 62 -2.59 -43.56 26.99
CA PRO A 62 -3.87 -44.12 27.41
C PRO A 62 -4.60 -44.49 26.12
N SER A 63 -5.59 -45.38 26.15
CA SER A 63 -6.32 -45.86 24.97
C SER A 63 -7.25 -44.80 24.34
N SER A 64 -6.69 -43.63 24.08
CA SER A 64 -7.22 -42.29 23.81
C SER A 64 -6.02 -41.48 23.27
N SER A 65 -6.04 -41.08 22.00
CA SER A 65 -4.92 -40.36 21.38
C SER A 65 -5.27 -38.88 21.19
N PRO A 66 -4.80 -37.97 22.04
CA PRO A 66 -4.93 -36.54 21.82
C PRO A 66 -3.79 -36.04 20.91
N ASP A 67 -4.09 -34.97 20.17
CA ASP A 67 -3.13 -34.08 19.53
C ASP A 67 -2.54 -34.52 18.16
N PHE A 68 -3.42 -34.61 17.16
CA PHE A 68 -3.03 -34.01 15.87
C PHE A 68 -2.97 -32.50 16.12
N SER A 69 -1.78 -31.98 16.41
CA SER A 69 -1.55 -30.55 16.32
C SER A 69 -1.92 -30.13 14.90
N GLN A 70 -3.05 -29.46 14.71
CA GLN A 70 -3.36 -28.82 13.44
C GLN A 70 -2.25 -27.79 13.21
N PHE A 71 -1.26 -28.13 12.38
CA PHE A 71 -0.06 -27.33 12.19
C PHE A 71 -0.35 -25.93 11.63
N PHE A 72 -1.56 -25.70 11.08
CA PHE A 72 -2.01 -24.39 10.60
C PHE A 72 -3.54 -24.23 10.81
N PRO A 73 -4.01 -23.51 11.85
CA PRO A 73 -5.43 -23.20 11.97
C PRO A 73 -5.87 -22.22 10.87
N PHE A 74 -6.95 -22.55 10.14
CA PHE A 74 -7.53 -21.71 9.09
C PHE A 74 -9.00 -21.38 9.44
N GLN A 75 -9.39 -20.10 9.39
CA GLN A 75 -10.71 -19.66 9.86
C GLN A 75 -11.47 -18.74 8.88
N ILE A 76 -10.85 -18.33 7.77
CA ILE A 76 -11.46 -17.33 6.84
C ILE A 76 -12.24 -17.97 5.69
N SER A 77 -11.86 -19.19 5.28
CA SER A 77 -12.57 -19.99 4.29
C SER A 77 -12.52 -21.47 4.69
N THR A 78 -13.59 -22.22 4.45
CA THR A 78 -13.57 -23.67 4.62
C THR A 78 -12.93 -24.33 3.41
N SER A 79 -12.29 -25.48 3.63
CA SER A 79 -11.66 -26.27 2.58
C SER A 79 -12.64 -26.60 1.46
N SER A 80 -12.13 -26.71 0.23
CA SER A 80 -12.83 -27.21 -0.96
C SER A 80 -13.24 -28.70 -0.86
N SER A 81 -13.34 -29.23 0.36
CA SER A 81 -13.76 -30.60 0.66
C SER A 81 -15.26 -30.70 1.01
N GLY A 82 -15.97 -29.57 1.11
CA GLY A 82 -17.43 -29.51 1.06
C GLY A 82 -17.94 -29.39 -0.38
N GLU A 83 -19.24 -29.58 -0.62
CA GLU A 83 -19.87 -29.50 -1.96
C GLU A 83 -19.59 -28.17 -2.68
N GLU A 84 -19.46 -27.07 -1.94
CA GLU A 84 -19.04 -25.76 -2.48
C GLU A 84 -18.14 -24.97 -1.51
N PRO A 85 -17.33 -24.01 -1.99
CA PRO A 85 -16.50 -23.17 -1.12
C PRO A 85 -17.35 -22.17 -0.31
N CYS A 86 -16.91 -21.86 0.91
CA CYS A 86 -17.57 -20.89 1.78
C CYS A 86 -16.60 -19.82 2.30
N TYR A 87 -17.10 -18.60 2.50
CA TYR A 87 -16.40 -17.49 3.16
C TYR A 87 -17.03 -17.22 4.52
N ALA A 88 -16.28 -17.45 5.60
CA ALA A 88 -16.79 -17.40 6.98
C ALA A 88 -18.12 -18.18 7.18
N GLY A 89 -18.25 -19.35 6.55
CA GLY A 89 -19.44 -20.20 6.61
C GLY A 89 -20.57 -19.80 5.66
N VAL A 90 -20.43 -18.71 4.89
CA VAL A 90 -21.40 -18.32 3.85
C VAL A 90 -21.03 -18.98 2.53
N PRO A 91 -21.92 -19.80 1.92
CA PRO A 91 -21.61 -20.45 0.65
C PRO A 91 -21.49 -19.47 -0.52
N MET A 92 -20.61 -19.75 -1.48
CA MET A 92 -20.40 -18.87 -2.64
C MET A 92 -21.67 -18.67 -3.47
N SER A 93 -22.50 -19.70 -3.65
CA SER A 93 -23.82 -19.60 -4.29
C SER A 93 -24.67 -18.48 -3.68
N SER A 94 -24.78 -18.44 -2.35
CA SER A 94 -25.56 -17.45 -1.61
C SER A 94 -25.06 -16.03 -1.81
N ILE A 95 -23.74 -15.84 -1.95
CA ILE A 95 -23.15 -14.51 -2.21
C ILE A 95 -23.65 -13.97 -3.56
N VAL A 96 -23.65 -14.81 -4.59
CA VAL A 96 -24.09 -14.44 -5.94
C VAL A 96 -25.60 -14.24 -6.00
N GLU A 97 -26.38 -15.16 -5.45
CA GLU A 97 -27.86 -15.14 -5.50
C GLU A 97 -28.46 -13.95 -4.75
N GLN A 98 -27.83 -13.52 -3.65
CA GLN A 98 -28.27 -12.36 -2.87
C GLN A 98 -27.73 -11.02 -3.40
N GLY A 99 -27.00 -11.04 -4.52
CA GLY A 99 -26.39 -9.85 -5.11
C GLY A 99 -25.39 -9.17 -4.16
N LEU A 100 -24.64 -9.95 -3.39
CA LEU A 100 -23.56 -9.43 -2.56
C LEU A 100 -22.38 -8.97 -3.44
N GLY A 101 -21.74 -7.87 -3.05
CA GLY A 101 -20.62 -7.27 -3.76
C GLY A 101 -19.26 -7.64 -3.18
N VAL A 102 -18.21 -7.05 -3.75
CA VAL A 102 -16.83 -7.26 -3.29
C VAL A 102 -16.63 -6.76 -1.85
N GLY A 103 -17.36 -5.73 -1.43
CA GLY A 103 -17.34 -5.25 -0.05
C GLY A 103 -17.84 -6.30 0.94
N ASP A 104 -18.85 -7.08 0.58
CA ASP A 104 -19.39 -8.15 1.43
C ASP A 104 -18.41 -9.35 1.47
N VAL A 105 -17.76 -9.69 0.36
CA VAL A 105 -16.71 -10.72 0.33
C VAL A 105 -15.53 -10.35 1.22
N ILE A 106 -15.07 -9.09 1.16
CA ILE A 106 -14.03 -8.57 2.06
C ILE A 106 -14.50 -8.65 3.51
N SER A 107 -15.76 -8.29 3.77
CA SER A 107 -16.35 -8.37 5.11
C SER A 107 -16.24 -9.76 5.71
N LEU A 108 -16.63 -10.78 4.93
CA LEU A 108 -16.58 -12.18 5.36
C LEU A 108 -15.15 -12.68 5.54
N LEU A 109 -14.25 -12.40 4.59
CA LEU A 109 -12.89 -12.93 4.63
C LEU A 109 -12.00 -12.24 5.67
N TRP A 110 -12.14 -10.93 5.86
CA TRP A 110 -11.24 -10.17 6.74
C TRP A 110 -11.77 -10.08 8.16
N PHE A 111 -13.07 -9.84 8.31
CA PHE A 111 -13.70 -9.62 9.61
C PHE A 111 -14.53 -10.82 10.09
N LYS A 112 -14.70 -11.87 9.27
CA LYS A 112 -15.53 -13.06 9.58
C LYS A 112 -16.97 -12.68 9.98
N ARG A 113 -17.49 -11.61 9.37
CA ARG A 113 -18.79 -11.00 9.70
C ARG A 113 -19.52 -10.59 8.43
N SER A 114 -20.85 -10.70 8.46
CA SER A 114 -21.71 -10.09 7.45
C SER A 114 -22.04 -8.66 7.91
N LEU A 115 -21.26 -7.68 7.47
CA LEU A 115 -21.44 -6.30 7.88
C LEU A 115 -22.68 -5.68 7.25
N PRO A 116 -23.29 -4.66 7.88
CA PRO A 116 -24.39 -3.89 7.29
C PRO A 116 -24.03 -3.34 5.90
N ARG A 117 -25.03 -3.21 5.02
CA ARG A 117 -24.83 -2.78 3.62
C ARG A 117 -24.12 -1.43 3.47
N TYR A 118 -24.34 -0.50 4.38
CA TYR A 118 -23.62 0.78 4.32
C TYR A 118 -22.11 0.60 4.57
N CYS A 119 -21.71 -0.36 5.41
CA CYS A 119 -20.31 -0.68 5.67
C CYS A 119 -19.66 -1.30 4.43
N THR A 120 -20.29 -2.32 3.86
CA THR A 120 -19.75 -3.01 2.68
C THR A 120 -19.72 -2.09 1.46
N LYS A 121 -20.73 -1.22 1.32
CA LYS A 121 -20.71 -0.17 0.30
C LYS A 121 -19.62 0.87 0.50
N PHE A 122 -19.35 1.27 1.73
CA PHE A 122 -18.24 2.17 2.05
C PHE A 122 -16.88 1.57 1.68
N ILE A 123 -16.68 0.27 1.95
CA ILE A 123 -15.46 -0.46 1.56
C ILE A 123 -15.28 -0.42 0.03
N GLU A 124 -16.34 -0.65 -0.74
CA GLU A 124 -16.28 -0.53 -2.20
C GLU A 124 -15.92 0.89 -2.66
N ILE A 125 -16.49 1.92 -2.03
CA ILE A 125 -16.16 3.31 -2.33
C ILE A 125 -14.68 3.57 -2.07
N CYS A 126 -14.14 3.10 -0.94
CA CYS A 126 -12.71 3.23 -0.64
C CYS A 126 -11.83 2.58 -1.72
N ILE A 127 -12.20 1.37 -2.18
CA ILE A 127 -11.49 0.67 -3.25
C ILE A 127 -11.51 1.50 -4.54
N MET A 128 -12.67 2.01 -4.94
CA MET A 128 -12.80 2.84 -6.16
C MET A 128 -11.95 4.11 -6.08
N LEU A 129 -11.99 4.82 -4.96
CA LEU A 129 -11.26 6.09 -4.79
C LEU A 129 -9.74 5.91 -4.66
N CYS A 130 -9.30 4.73 -4.21
CA CYS A 130 -7.89 4.37 -4.05
C CYS A 130 -7.35 3.49 -5.18
N ALA A 131 -8.14 3.20 -6.21
CA ALA A 131 -7.76 2.28 -7.29
C ALA A 131 -6.48 2.72 -8.01
N ASP A 132 -6.35 4.03 -8.29
CA ASP A 132 -5.16 4.59 -8.91
C ASP A 132 -4.95 6.08 -8.55
N HIS A 133 -3.77 6.63 -8.81
CA HIS A 133 -3.42 8.05 -8.64
C HIS A 133 -2.34 8.50 -9.66
N GLY A 134 -2.35 7.87 -10.84
CA GLY A 134 -1.46 8.19 -11.94
C GLY A 134 -0.03 7.64 -11.79
N PRO A 135 0.79 7.80 -12.84
CA PRO A 135 2.05 7.07 -12.99
C PRO A 135 3.21 7.62 -12.14
N CYS A 136 3.04 8.79 -11.53
CA CYS A 136 4.14 9.50 -10.84
C CYS A 136 4.28 9.14 -9.36
N VAL A 137 3.38 8.30 -8.81
CA VAL A 137 3.52 7.78 -7.45
C VAL A 137 4.46 6.58 -7.43
N SER A 138 5.17 6.36 -6.32
CA SER A 138 6.23 5.35 -6.20
C SER A 138 5.83 3.97 -6.73
N GLY A 139 4.66 3.47 -6.32
CA GLY A 139 4.19 2.15 -6.75
C GLY A 139 3.94 2.06 -8.25
N ALA A 140 3.24 3.04 -8.81
CA ALA A 140 2.94 3.07 -10.24
C ALA A 140 4.23 3.19 -11.07
N HIS A 141 5.14 4.06 -10.66
CA HIS A 141 6.43 4.24 -11.31
C HIS A 141 7.23 2.92 -11.35
N ASN A 142 7.39 2.24 -10.21
CA ASN A 142 8.11 0.98 -10.13
C ASN A 142 7.47 -0.11 -11.00
N THR A 143 6.14 -0.22 -10.98
CA THR A 143 5.40 -1.14 -11.84
C THR A 143 5.63 -0.84 -13.33
N ILE A 144 5.59 0.44 -13.73
CA ILE A 144 5.82 0.87 -15.11
C ILE A 144 7.25 0.55 -15.55
N VAL A 145 8.26 0.89 -14.75
CA VAL A 145 9.68 0.61 -15.04
C VAL A 145 9.89 -0.91 -15.22
N THR A 146 9.32 -1.71 -14.33
CA THR A 146 9.43 -3.18 -14.36
C THR A 146 8.71 -3.78 -15.57
N ALA A 147 7.52 -3.27 -15.92
CA ALA A 147 6.79 -3.67 -17.11
C ALA A 147 7.55 -3.33 -18.40
N ARG A 148 8.21 -2.16 -18.45
CA ARG A 148 9.09 -1.72 -19.56
C ARG A 148 10.37 -2.55 -19.68
N ALA A 149 10.81 -3.20 -18.61
CA ALA A 149 11.85 -4.22 -18.64
C ALA A 149 11.34 -5.60 -19.10
N TRP A 150 10.13 -5.65 -19.65
CA TRP A 150 9.47 -6.84 -20.20
C TRP A 150 9.21 -7.97 -19.19
N LYS A 151 9.10 -7.63 -17.90
CA LYS A 151 8.69 -8.59 -16.87
C LYS A 151 7.20 -8.95 -17.01
N ASP A 152 6.84 -10.08 -16.42
CA ASP A 152 5.46 -10.57 -16.35
C ASP A 152 4.58 -9.70 -15.43
N LEU A 153 3.28 -9.97 -15.43
CA LEU A 153 2.30 -9.21 -14.66
C LEU A 153 2.58 -9.24 -13.16
N VAL A 154 2.85 -10.42 -12.60
CA VAL A 154 3.03 -10.61 -11.16
C VAL A 154 4.29 -9.89 -10.70
N SER A 155 5.40 -10.07 -11.43
CA SER A 155 6.66 -9.35 -11.13
C SER A 155 6.48 -7.83 -11.17
N SER A 156 5.76 -7.30 -12.16
CA SER A 156 5.53 -5.87 -12.32
C SER A 156 4.62 -5.30 -11.22
N LEU A 157 3.58 -6.04 -10.85
CA LEU A 157 2.70 -5.68 -9.74
C LEU A 157 3.45 -5.68 -8.40
N VAL A 158 4.15 -6.77 -8.07
CA VAL A 158 4.90 -6.90 -6.81
C VAL A 158 5.96 -5.81 -6.68
N SER A 159 6.68 -5.47 -7.75
CA SER A 159 7.65 -4.36 -7.72
C SER A 159 7.03 -3.02 -7.28
N GLY A 160 5.81 -2.73 -7.72
CA GLY A 160 5.08 -1.55 -7.26
C GLY A 160 4.56 -1.67 -5.84
N LEU A 161 4.00 -2.84 -5.49
CA LEU A 161 3.45 -3.10 -4.15
C LEU A 161 4.52 -3.04 -3.05
N LEU A 162 5.76 -3.46 -3.32
CA LEU A 162 6.87 -3.37 -2.38
C LEU A 162 7.26 -1.93 -2.01
N THR A 163 6.74 -0.92 -2.72
CA THR A 163 6.91 0.49 -2.34
C THR A 163 5.87 0.97 -1.33
N ILE A 164 4.79 0.20 -1.11
CA ILE A 164 3.74 0.54 -0.16
C ILE A 164 4.27 0.33 1.25
N GLY A 165 4.21 1.37 2.07
CA GLY A 165 4.76 1.43 3.41
C GLY A 165 4.61 2.83 4.02
N PRO A 166 5.45 3.20 5.01
CA PRO A 166 5.21 4.38 5.84
C PRO A 166 5.22 5.71 5.07
N ARG A 167 5.84 5.77 3.89
CA ARG A 167 5.89 6.99 3.06
C ARG A 167 4.95 6.97 1.86
N PHE A 168 4.39 5.81 1.51
CA PHE A 168 3.49 5.63 0.37
C PHE A 168 2.40 4.62 0.75
N GLY A 169 1.17 5.09 0.96
CA GLY A 169 0.02 4.24 1.31
C GLY A 169 -0.17 3.97 2.81
N GLY A 170 0.85 4.14 3.66
CA GLY A 170 0.73 3.94 5.11
C GLY A 170 -0.06 5.00 5.88
N ALA A 171 -0.42 6.11 5.23
CA ALA A 171 -1.06 7.25 5.89
C ALA A 171 -2.49 6.96 6.38
N ILE A 172 -3.19 5.99 5.80
CA ILE A 172 -4.56 5.62 6.22
C ILE A 172 -4.55 5.06 7.63
N ASP A 173 -3.67 4.10 7.86
CA ASP A 173 -3.56 3.38 9.13
C ASP A 173 -3.00 4.27 10.24
N ASP A 174 -1.99 5.08 9.91
CA ASP A 174 -1.47 6.10 10.83
C ASP A 174 -2.57 7.12 11.20
N ALA A 175 -3.34 7.61 10.23
CA ALA A 175 -4.41 8.56 10.51
C ALA A 175 -5.46 7.94 11.45
N ALA A 176 -5.88 6.70 11.20
CA ALA A 176 -6.79 5.99 12.09
C ALA A 176 -6.20 5.89 13.52
N ARG A 177 -4.95 5.43 13.67
CA ARG A 177 -4.28 5.32 14.98
C ARG A 177 -4.22 6.65 15.73
N TYR A 178 -3.75 7.72 15.08
CA TYR A 178 -3.55 9.01 15.75
C TYR A 178 -4.86 9.75 16.04
N PHE A 179 -5.84 9.73 15.13
CA PHE A 179 -7.14 10.35 15.39
C PHE A 179 -7.91 9.60 16.48
N LYS A 180 -7.84 8.26 16.48
CA LYS A 180 -8.46 7.44 17.52
C LYS A 180 -7.90 7.74 18.90
N ASP A 181 -6.56 7.68 19.07
CA ASP A 181 -5.89 7.96 20.35
C ASP A 181 -6.25 9.36 20.87
N ALA A 182 -6.17 10.37 20.02
CA ALA A 182 -6.44 11.75 20.40
C ALA A 182 -7.90 11.96 20.82
N TYR A 183 -8.84 11.41 20.05
CA TYR A 183 -10.27 11.50 20.36
C TYR A 183 -10.63 10.73 21.65
N ASP A 184 -10.15 9.50 21.80
CA ASP A 184 -10.50 8.64 22.93
C ASP A 184 -9.93 9.17 24.25
N ARG A 185 -8.80 9.89 24.21
CA ARG A 185 -8.23 10.64 25.35
C ARG A 185 -8.89 12.00 25.61
N GLY A 186 -9.83 12.43 24.76
CA GLY A 186 -10.50 13.71 24.89
C GLY A 186 -9.61 14.92 24.61
N LEU A 187 -8.54 14.77 23.81
CA LEU A 187 -7.68 15.91 23.44
C LEU A 187 -8.43 16.86 22.52
N THR A 188 -8.32 18.16 22.78
CA THR A 188 -8.78 19.16 21.81
C THR A 188 -7.94 19.09 20.53
N PRO A 189 -8.50 19.53 19.37
CA PRO A 189 -7.74 19.62 18.13
C PRO A 189 -6.43 20.41 18.25
N TYR A 190 -6.43 21.47 19.07
CA TYR A 190 -5.24 22.27 19.38
C TYR A 190 -4.17 21.43 20.09
N GLU A 191 -4.53 20.76 21.19
CA GLU A 191 -3.60 19.96 21.99
C GLU A 191 -3.01 18.80 21.18
N PHE A 192 -3.84 18.15 20.36
CA PHE A 192 -3.39 17.10 19.47
C PHE A 192 -2.34 17.60 18.47
N VAL A 193 -2.66 18.66 17.72
CA VAL A 193 -1.78 19.15 16.64
C VAL A 193 -0.48 19.74 17.19
N GLU A 194 -0.54 20.55 18.24
CA GLU A 194 0.67 21.11 18.85
C GLU A 194 1.49 20.02 19.57
N GLY A 195 0.84 19.01 20.14
CA GLY A 195 1.50 17.82 20.69
C GLY A 195 2.28 17.04 19.64
N MET A 196 1.70 16.84 18.45
CA MET A 196 2.37 16.20 17.31
C MET A 196 3.55 17.02 16.81
N LYS A 197 3.38 18.33 16.68
CA LYS A 197 4.44 19.26 16.29
C LYS A 197 5.61 19.24 17.27
N LYS A 198 5.36 19.20 18.59
CA LYS A 198 6.41 19.11 19.62
C LYS A 198 7.23 17.82 19.49
N LYS A 199 6.62 16.73 19.03
CA LYS A 199 7.29 15.45 18.73
C LYS A 199 8.02 15.45 17.39
N GLY A 200 7.92 16.51 16.59
CA GLY A 200 8.46 16.56 15.23
C GLY A 200 7.69 15.69 14.22
N ILE A 201 6.47 15.28 14.55
CA ILE A 201 5.64 14.40 13.71
C ILE A 201 4.58 15.25 13.01
N ARG A 202 4.49 15.12 11.68
CA ARG A 202 3.37 15.71 10.92
C ARG A 202 2.11 14.89 11.18
N VAL A 203 0.97 15.56 11.31
CA VAL A 203 -0.32 14.88 11.53
C VAL A 203 -0.66 14.00 10.32
N PRO A 204 -0.71 12.67 10.46
CA PRO A 204 -1.08 11.78 9.36
C PRO A 204 -2.51 12.07 8.90
N GLY A 205 -2.74 11.98 7.59
CA GLY A 205 -4.04 12.34 7.01
C GLY A 205 -4.29 13.84 6.81
N ILE A 206 -3.37 14.72 7.25
CA ILE A 206 -3.45 16.17 7.01
C ILE A 206 -2.35 16.60 6.03
N GLY A 207 -2.73 17.43 5.07
CA GLY A 207 -1.85 18.04 4.09
C GLY A 207 -2.05 17.48 2.68
N HIS A 208 -1.95 18.37 1.71
CA HIS A 208 -1.97 18.03 0.29
C HIS A 208 -1.01 18.92 -0.51
N ARG A 209 -0.44 18.39 -1.60
CA ARG A 209 0.47 19.14 -2.50
C ARG A 209 -0.27 20.19 -3.33
N ILE A 210 -1.42 19.80 -3.91
CA ILE A 210 -2.24 20.62 -4.82
C ILE A 210 -3.50 21.21 -4.14
N LYS A 211 -4.27 20.39 -3.41
CA LYS A 211 -5.53 20.76 -2.77
C LYS A 211 -5.33 21.70 -1.58
N ARG A 212 -6.33 22.54 -1.35
CA ARG A 212 -6.33 23.66 -0.40
C ARG A 212 -7.72 23.87 0.20
N GLY A 213 -7.86 24.75 1.19
CA GLY A 213 -9.15 25.09 1.81
C GLY A 213 -10.21 25.57 0.80
N ASP A 214 -9.79 26.31 -0.21
CA ASP A 214 -10.60 26.85 -1.31
C ASP A 214 -10.77 25.87 -2.49
N ASN A 215 -9.93 24.85 -2.61
CA ASN A 215 -10.00 23.81 -3.63
C ASN A 215 -9.87 22.44 -2.99
N ARG A 216 -11.00 21.98 -2.46
CA ARG A 216 -11.14 20.73 -1.72
C ARG A 216 -10.93 19.50 -2.60
N ASP A 217 -10.53 18.40 -1.98
CA ASP A 217 -10.48 17.10 -2.66
C ASP A 217 -11.90 16.53 -2.76
N LYS A 218 -12.40 16.38 -4.00
CA LYS A 218 -13.73 15.82 -4.28
C LYS A 218 -13.91 14.42 -3.68
N ARG A 219 -12.84 13.64 -3.56
CA ARG A 219 -12.89 12.30 -2.96
C ARG A 219 -13.22 12.36 -1.47
N VAL A 220 -12.63 13.32 -0.77
CA VAL A 220 -12.90 13.57 0.65
C VAL A 220 -14.35 14.03 0.84
N GLU A 221 -14.82 14.95 0.00
CA GLU A 221 -16.21 15.44 0.05
C GLU A 221 -17.23 14.31 -0.17
N LEU A 222 -16.99 13.42 -1.14
CA LEU A 222 -17.86 12.26 -1.41
C LEU A 222 -17.90 11.27 -0.24
N LEU A 223 -16.74 11.00 0.39
CA LEU A 223 -16.66 10.13 1.56
C LEU A 223 -17.41 10.73 2.76
N GLN A 224 -17.22 12.02 3.03
CA GLN A 224 -17.92 12.72 4.12
C GLN A 224 -19.43 12.74 3.88
N LEU A 225 -19.88 13.02 2.65
CA LEU A 225 -21.29 13.01 2.30
C LEU A 225 -21.90 11.62 2.51
N PHE A 226 -21.26 10.57 1.98
CA PHE A 226 -21.73 9.20 2.15
C PHE A 226 -21.86 8.83 3.64
N ALA A 227 -20.84 9.13 4.44
CA ALA A 227 -20.85 8.82 5.86
C ALA A 227 -21.95 9.56 6.62
N ARG A 228 -22.08 10.87 6.44
CA ARG A 228 -23.13 11.67 7.12
C ARG A 228 -24.55 11.21 6.78
N THR A 229 -24.76 10.67 5.58
CA THR A 229 -26.08 10.17 5.16
C THR A 229 -26.37 8.76 5.69
N ASN A 230 -25.36 7.90 5.80
CA ASN A 230 -25.59 6.46 5.98
C ASN A 230 -25.07 5.89 7.31
N PHE A 231 -24.09 6.53 7.95
CA PHE A 231 -23.49 6.00 9.17
C PHE A 231 -24.32 6.39 10.40
N PRO A 232 -24.46 5.49 11.39
CA PRO A 232 -25.13 5.82 12.65
C PRO A 232 -24.42 6.92 13.45
N SER A 233 -23.09 7.01 13.32
CA SER A 233 -22.25 8.01 13.97
C SER A 233 -21.01 8.26 13.11
N VAL A 234 -20.50 9.49 13.15
CA VAL A 234 -19.30 9.94 12.41
C VAL A 234 -18.34 10.72 13.32
N LYS A 235 -18.21 10.28 14.58
CA LYS A 235 -17.51 11.04 15.63
C LYS A 235 -16.01 11.21 15.35
N TYR A 236 -15.34 10.20 14.81
CA TYR A 236 -13.91 10.28 14.50
C TYR A 236 -13.68 11.15 13.26
N MET A 237 -14.54 11.07 12.25
CA MET A 237 -14.48 11.96 11.10
C MET A 237 -14.76 13.42 11.48
N GLU A 238 -15.76 13.70 12.31
CA GLU A 238 -16.03 15.06 12.76
C GLU A 238 -14.87 15.62 13.62
N TYR A 239 -14.21 14.79 14.42
CA TYR A 239 -12.97 15.18 15.09
C TYR A 239 -11.86 15.52 14.09
N ALA A 240 -11.65 14.70 13.06
CA ALA A 240 -10.67 14.97 12.00
C ALA A 240 -10.99 16.28 11.23
N VAL A 241 -12.26 16.60 11.02
CA VAL A 241 -12.70 17.88 10.43
C VAL A 241 -12.42 19.08 11.34
N GLN A 242 -12.57 18.91 12.66
CA GLN A 242 -12.17 19.95 13.62
C GLN A 242 -10.65 20.16 13.64
N VAL A 243 -9.87 19.08 13.54
CA VAL A 243 -8.41 19.13 13.39
C VAL A 243 -8.00 19.84 12.09
N GLU A 244 -8.68 19.55 10.99
CA GLU A 244 -8.53 20.29 9.75
C GLU A 244 -8.81 21.78 9.93
N THR A 245 -9.92 22.15 10.59
CA THR A 245 -10.28 23.55 10.82
C THR A 245 -9.15 24.29 11.54
N TYR A 246 -8.57 23.67 12.57
CA TYR A 246 -7.41 24.22 13.26
C TYR A 246 -6.17 24.31 12.35
N THR A 247 -5.86 23.26 11.60
CA THR A 247 -4.65 23.22 10.76
C THR A 247 -4.72 24.17 9.56
N LEU A 248 -5.91 24.42 9.01
CA LEU A 248 -6.15 25.45 8.00
C LEU A 248 -5.86 26.88 8.49
N SER A 249 -6.00 27.14 9.80
CA SER A 249 -5.56 28.43 10.38
C SER A 249 -4.04 28.62 10.33
N LYS A 250 -3.27 27.53 10.16
CA LYS A 250 -1.80 27.57 10.07
C LYS A 250 -1.32 27.67 8.62
N ALA A 251 -1.91 26.90 7.71
CA ALA A 251 -1.60 26.98 6.28
C ALA A 251 -2.73 26.40 5.42
N ASN A 252 -3.02 27.07 4.29
CA ASN A 252 -4.16 26.73 3.43
C ASN A 252 -4.06 25.36 2.74
N ASN A 253 -2.88 24.73 2.70
CA ASN A 253 -2.70 23.39 2.12
C ASN A 253 -2.76 22.25 3.16
N LEU A 254 -2.96 22.56 4.45
CA LEU A 254 -3.13 21.57 5.52
C LEU A 254 -4.59 21.11 5.62
N VAL A 255 -5.08 20.56 4.51
CA VAL A 255 -6.42 19.97 4.41
C VAL A 255 -6.41 18.49 4.79
N LEU A 256 -7.50 17.98 5.35
CA LEU A 256 -7.78 16.55 5.46
C LEU A 256 -7.73 15.94 4.06
N ASN A 257 -6.82 14.99 3.89
CA ASN A 257 -6.67 14.28 2.63
C ASN A 257 -7.51 13.00 2.62
N VAL A 258 -7.53 12.31 1.47
CA VAL A 258 -8.32 11.08 1.31
C VAL A 258 -7.90 9.98 2.29
N ASP A 259 -6.61 9.89 2.62
CA ASP A 259 -6.11 8.86 3.53
C ASP A 259 -6.61 9.10 4.96
N GLY A 260 -6.57 10.36 5.40
CA GLY A 260 -7.13 10.79 6.68
C GLY A 260 -8.63 10.56 6.77
N ALA A 261 -9.36 10.92 5.71
CA ALA A 261 -10.81 10.72 5.64
C ALA A 261 -11.19 9.23 5.71
N ILE A 262 -10.52 8.36 4.94
CA ILE A 262 -10.74 6.91 4.99
C ILE A 262 -10.38 6.38 6.38
N GLY A 263 -9.24 6.76 6.95
CA GLY A 263 -8.80 6.33 8.27
C GLY A 263 -9.83 6.66 9.36
N SER A 264 -10.27 7.93 9.43
CA SER A 264 -11.27 8.36 10.41
C SER A 264 -12.64 7.68 10.20
N LEU A 265 -13.06 7.52 8.95
CA LEU A 265 -14.36 6.92 8.65
C LEU A 265 -14.36 5.40 8.83
N PHE A 266 -13.24 4.72 8.63
CA PHE A 266 -13.16 3.30 8.92
C PHE A 266 -13.32 3.03 10.42
N LEU A 267 -12.80 3.91 11.29
CA LEU A 267 -13.07 3.86 12.73
C LEU A 267 -14.56 4.03 13.04
N ASP A 268 -15.21 5.00 12.40
CA ASP A 268 -16.64 5.24 12.56
C ASP A 268 -17.48 4.05 12.06
N LEU A 269 -17.05 3.38 10.97
CA LEU A 269 -17.66 2.14 10.50
C LEU A 269 -17.55 1.04 11.55
N LEU A 270 -16.36 0.80 12.08
CA LEU A 270 -16.13 -0.25 13.08
C LEU A 270 -16.96 0.02 14.35
N ALA A 271 -16.89 1.24 14.88
CA ALA A 271 -17.60 1.65 16.09
C ALA A 271 -19.13 1.74 15.91
N GLY A 272 -19.59 2.19 14.73
CA GLY A 272 -21.00 2.42 14.42
C GLY A 272 -21.75 1.17 13.94
N SER A 273 -21.03 0.15 13.45
CA SER A 273 -21.66 -1.10 12.96
C SER A 273 -22.40 -1.89 14.05
N GLY A 274 -22.02 -1.71 15.32
CA GLY A 274 -22.52 -2.54 16.42
C GLY A 274 -22.01 -3.99 16.36
N MET A 275 -21.06 -4.28 15.47
CA MET A 275 -20.54 -5.63 15.23
C MET A 275 -19.21 -5.91 15.94
N PHE A 276 -18.49 -4.88 16.39
CA PHE A 276 -17.15 -5.00 16.98
C PHE A 276 -17.13 -4.50 18.43
N THR A 277 -16.40 -5.22 19.29
CA THR A 277 -16.06 -4.72 20.64
C THR A 277 -14.93 -3.69 20.56
N LYS A 278 -14.71 -2.89 21.60
CA LYS A 278 -13.61 -1.92 21.63
C LYS A 278 -12.24 -2.59 21.44
N GLN A 279 -12.05 -3.74 22.08
CA GLN A 279 -10.83 -4.53 22.00
C GLN A 279 -10.58 -5.02 20.56
N GLU A 280 -11.60 -5.53 19.89
CA GLU A 280 -11.48 -5.96 18.48
C GLU A 280 -11.15 -4.78 17.55
N ILE A 281 -11.70 -3.59 17.82
CA ILE A 281 -11.37 -2.38 17.04
C ILE A 281 -9.91 -2.01 17.23
N ASP A 282 -9.42 -2.04 18.47
CA ASP A 282 -8.02 -1.75 18.78
C ASP A 282 -7.09 -2.74 18.07
N GLU A 283 -7.39 -4.04 18.12
CA GLU A 283 -6.64 -5.09 17.44
C GLU A 283 -6.63 -4.92 15.90
N ILE A 284 -7.79 -4.63 15.30
CA ILE A 284 -7.91 -4.42 13.84
C ILE A 284 -7.03 -3.25 13.38
N VAL A 285 -7.03 -2.16 14.16
CA VAL A 285 -6.23 -0.96 13.88
C VAL A 285 -4.74 -1.21 14.11
N GLU A 286 -4.38 -2.01 15.11
CA GLU A 286 -2.98 -2.36 15.40
C GLU A 286 -2.38 -3.30 14.35
N ILE A 287 -3.14 -4.31 13.88
CA ILE A 287 -2.69 -5.27 12.86
C ILE A 287 -2.47 -4.57 11.50
N GLY A 288 -3.15 -3.46 11.24
CA GLY A 288 -2.98 -2.69 10.01
C GLY A 288 -3.90 -3.10 8.88
N TYR A 289 -5.14 -3.50 9.18
CA TYR A 289 -6.15 -3.90 8.17
C TYR A 289 -6.36 -2.82 7.10
N LEU A 290 -6.23 -1.54 7.47
CA LEU A 290 -6.43 -0.41 6.56
C LEU A 290 -5.30 -0.31 5.52
N ASN A 291 -4.08 -0.76 5.85
CA ASN A 291 -3.01 -0.92 4.85
C ASN A 291 -3.38 -2.01 3.84
N GLY A 292 -3.98 -3.11 4.30
CA GLY A 292 -4.51 -4.17 3.42
C GLY A 292 -5.53 -3.64 2.41
N LEU A 293 -6.44 -2.76 2.85
CA LEU A 293 -7.41 -2.09 1.98
C LEU A 293 -6.73 -1.25 0.89
N PHE A 294 -5.72 -0.46 1.26
CA PHE A 294 -4.98 0.34 0.30
C PHE A 294 -4.23 -0.52 -0.72
N VAL A 295 -3.57 -1.59 -0.26
CA VAL A 295 -2.85 -2.55 -1.12
C VAL A 295 -3.80 -3.22 -2.11
N LEU A 296 -4.96 -3.70 -1.64
CA LEU A 296 -5.97 -4.29 -2.50
C LEU A 296 -6.47 -3.31 -3.55
N ALA A 297 -6.85 -2.10 -3.13
CA ALA A 297 -7.35 -1.06 -4.03
C ALA A 297 -6.29 -0.69 -5.08
N ARG A 298 -5.07 -0.39 -4.63
CA ARG A 298 -4.00 0.09 -5.51
C ARG A 298 -3.55 -0.94 -6.52
N SER A 299 -3.70 -2.23 -6.22
CA SER A 299 -3.37 -3.32 -7.14
C SER A 299 -4.13 -3.20 -8.46
N ILE A 300 -5.36 -2.67 -8.45
CA ILE A 300 -6.18 -2.45 -9.65
C ILE A 300 -5.45 -1.52 -10.63
N GLY A 301 -5.00 -0.35 -10.18
CA GLY A 301 -4.28 0.62 -10.98
C GLY A 301 -2.91 0.11 -11.45
N LEU A 302 -2.17 -0.59 -10.59
CA LEU A 302 -0.86 -1.16 -10.94
C LEU A 302 -0.96 -2.23 -12.03
N ILE A 303 -1.96 -3.11 -11.95
CA ILE A 303 -2.27 -4.06 -13.03
C ILE A 303 -2.60 -3.30 -14.32
N GLY A 304 -3.44 -2.25 -14.23
CA GLY A 304 -3.77 -1.37 -15.34
C GLY A 304 -2.54 -0.77 -16.02
N HIS A 305 -1.62 -0.20 -15.24
CA HIS A 305 -0.35 0.35 -15.73
C HIS A 305 0.53 -0.71 -16.40
N THR A 306 0.58 -1.93 -15.86
CA THR A 306 1.36 -3.01 -16.48
C THR A 306 0.85 -3.34 -17.88
N PHE A 307 -0.46 -3.52 -18.03
CA PHE A 307 -1.07 -3.78 -19.34
C PHE A 307 -0.92 -2.60 -20.28
N ASP A 308 -1.00 -1.38 -19.76
CA ASP A 308 -0.83 -0.17 -20.54
C ASP A 308 0.56 -0.09 -21.19
N GLN A 309 1.63 -0.30 -20.41
CA GLN A 309 2.99 -0.30 -20.95
C GLN A 309 3.21 -1.40 -22.01
N LYS A 310 2.61 -2.58 -21.81
CA LYS A 310 2.68 -3.68 -22.79
C LYS A 310 1.93 -3.34 -24.08
N ARG A 311 0.72 -2.76 -24.00
CA ARG A 311 -0.04 -2.30 -25.19
C ARG A 311 0.70 -1.20 -25.96
N LEU A 312 1.29 -0.26 -25.24
CA LEU A 312 2.07 0.85 -25.81
C LEU A 312 3.43 0.41 -26.37
N LYS A 313 3.83 -0.87 -26.19
CA LYS A 313 5.12 -1.42 -26.63
C LYS A 313 6.30 -0.53 -26.21
N GLN A 314 6.25 -0.02 -24.99
CA GLN A 314 7.26 0.91 -24.49
C GLN A 314 8.64 0.23 -24.38
N PRO A 315 9.73 0.89 -24.81
CA PRO A 315 11.07 0.31 -24.74
C PRO A 315 11.58 0.29 -23.30
N LEU A 316 12.68 -0.42 -23.05
CA LEU A 316 13.37 -0.43 -21.77
C LEU A 316 13.62 1.01 -21.25
N TYR A 317 13.36 1.22 -19.95
CA TYR A 317 13.65 2.50 -19.31
C TYR A 317 15.08 2.52 -18.74
N ARG A 318 15.78 3.65 -18.95
CA ARG A 318 17.04 3.98 -18.29
C ARG A 318 16.92 5.42 -17.77
N HIS A 319 17.27 5.63 -16.50
CA HIS A 319 17.19 6.94 -15.90
C HIS A 319 18.22 7.90 -16.52
N PRO A 320 17.86 9.17 -16.81
CA PRO A 320 18.79 10.15 -17.36
C PRO A 320 19.97 10.46 -16.42
N TRP A 321 21.12 10.79 -16.98
CA TRP A 321 22.32 11.07 -16.17
C TRP A 321 22.27 12.46 -15.54
N GLU A 322 21.63 13.41 -16.20
CA GLU A 322 21.41 14.79 -15.75
C GLU A 322 20.55 14.89 -14.47
N ASP A 323 19.75 13.87 -14.19
CA ASP A 323 18.91 13.78 -12.99
C ASP A 323 19.67 13.14 -11.80
N VAL A 324 20.92 12.69 -11.98
CA VAL A 324 21.73 12.01 -10.96
C VAL A 324 22.90 12.90 -10.51
N LEU A 325 22.90 13.28 -9.23
CA LEU A 325 24.04 13.94 -8.60
C LEU A 325 25.11 12.91 -8.20
N TYR A 326 26.23 12.88 -8.92
CA TYR A 326 27.39 12.06 -8.57
C TYR A 326 28.33 12.82 -7.63
N THR A 327 28.28 12.50 -6.33
CA THR A 327 29.20 13.07 -5.32
C THR A 327 30.52 12.31 -5.32
N LYS A 328 31.64 13.03 -5.25
CA LYS A 328 32.99 12.46 -5.07
C LYS A 328 33.25 12.11 -3.62
#